data_AF-A0A954L7N9-F1
#
_entry.id   AF-A0A954L7N9-F1
#
_cell.length_a   1.000
_cell.length_b   1.000
_cell.length_c   1.000
_cell.angle_alpha   90.00
_cell.angle_beta   90.00
_cell.angle_gamma   90.00
#
_symmetry.space_group_name_H-M   'P 1'
#
loop_
_entity.id
_entity.type
_entity.pdbx_description
1 polymer ?
#
loop_
_entity_poly.entity_id
_entity_poly.type
_entity_poly.pdbx_seq_one_letter_code
_entity_poly.pdbx_strand_id
1 'polypeptide(L)'
;KLHYDCSKLDQWGIVFDHAAMRGMYLHFKLQETENDDKRTGKKNSGDVPESLDGGNLGPERRLYLRELIARFGHHPALNWNLGEENTQSTKQQKAMIDYIAATDPYHHHIVVHTYPDQQDKVYRPLLGNQSQLTGASLQNSSLETTHAQTVKWVQASQAAGKPWVVAFDESGSAAHGQCPDPGYNGFDGHDRTGAFVYTLHEVRKLTLWGTLMGGGAGCEYYFGYQFDQNDIVCEDWRSRDQSWDYCRIAIEFFRENDIPFQNMRNLDELIGNPEHHNSGYCLGNPAECYLIYLPAGGSTVLDLSQDSSVFNVQWFNPRDGGPLQSGSVQQVTGSSNVSVGEPPSYPQSDWLVVLRVVQ
;
A
#
# COMPACT_ATOMS: atom_id res chain seq x y z
N LYS A 1 26.61 7.41 -19.28
CA LYS A 1 25.13 7.39 -19.35
C LYS A 1 24.57 6.75 -20.62
N LEU A 2 25.29 6.74 -21.75
CA LEU A 2 24.82 6.09 -22.99
C LEU A 2 25.38 4.67 -23.23
N HIS A 3 26.24 4.17 -22.34
CA HIS A 3 26.81 2.83 -22.41
C HIS A 3 26.50 2.12 -21.09
N TYR A 4 26.00 0.89 -21.18
CA TYR A 4 25.63 0.06 -20.03
C TYR A 4 26.61 -1.10 -19.88
N ASP A 5 26.92 -1.42 -18.64
CA ASP A 5 27.64 -2.63 -18.29
C ASP A 5 26.64 -3.80 -18.25
N CYS A 6 26.55 -4.54 -19.36
CA CYS A 6 25.63 -5.67 -19.48
C CYS A 6 25.90 -6.74 -18.41
N SER A 7 27.14 -6.89 -17.92
CA SER A 7 27.44 -7.89 -16.89
C SER A 7 26.77 -7.57 -15.55
N LYS A 8 26.55 -6.28 -15.25
CA LYS A 8 25.79 -5.85 -14.06
C LYS A 8 24.29 -6.03 -14.26
N LEU A 9 23.78 -5.76 -15.46
CA LEU A 9 22.38 -5.98 -15.78
C LEU A 9 22.03 -7.48 -15.77
N ASP A 10 22.94 -8.34 -16.23
CA ASP A 10 22.76 -9.79 -16.20
C ASP A 10 22.74 -10.33 -14.75
N GLN A 11 23.54 -9.73 -13.84
CA GLN A 11 23.46 -10.05 -12.40
C GLN A 11 22.10 -9.70 -11.80
N TRP A 12 21.52 -8.55 -12.15
CA TRP A 12 20.15 -8.21 -11.77
C TRP A 12 19.13 -9.19 -12.34
N GLY A 13 19.34 -9.64 -13.58
CA GLY A 13 18.51 -10.68 -14.21
C GLY A 13 18.40 -11.95 -13.36
N ILE A 14 19.50 -12.42 -12.77
CA ILE A 14 19.49 -13.59 -11.87
C ILE A 14 18.53 -13.38 -10.69
N VAL A 15 18.55 -12.18 -10.09
CA VAL A 15 17.70 -11.85 -8.94
C VAL A 15 16.22 -11.78 -9.36
N PHE A 16 15.92 -11.12 -10.46
CA PHE A 16 14.55 -10.95 -10.95
C PHE A 16 13.94 -12.26 -11.47
N ASP A 17 14.73 -13.08 -12.16
CA ASP A 17 14.32 -14.44 -12.57
C ASP A 17 13.98 -15.29 -11.34
N HIS A 18 14.82 -15.22 -10.31
CA HIS A 18 14.55 -15.94 -9.06
C HIS A 18 13.27 -15.45 -8.40
N ALA A 19 13.10 -14.14 -8.24
CA ALA A 19 11.90 -13.54 -7.67
C ALA A 19 10.62 -13.94 -8.45
N ALA A 20 10.68 -13.92 -9.79
CA ALA A 20 9.58 -14.37 -10.64
C ALA A 20 9.26 -15.87 -10.45
N MET A 21 10.28 -16.74 -10.36
CA MET A 21 10.08 -18.17 -10.04
C MET A 21 9.46 -18.40 -8.66
N ARG A 22 9.63 -17.45 -7.74
CA ARG A 22 9.00 -17.46 -6.40
C ARG A 22 7.62 -16.79 -6.37
N GLY A 23 7.13 -16.29 -7.50
CA GLY A 23 5.84 -15.60 -7.60
C GLY A 23 5.83 -14.21 -6.94
N MET A 24 6.99 -13.57 -6.81
CA MET A 24 7.10 -12.22 -6.25
C MET A 24 6.73 -11.16 -7.28
N TYR A 25 6.08 -10.10 -6.80
CA TYR A 25 5.84 -8.89 -7.58
C TYR A 25 7.08 -8.00 -7.56
N LEU A 26 7.52 -7.55 -8.74
CA LEU A 26 8.71 -6.71 -8.88
C LEU A 26 8.33 -5.23 -8.93
N HIS A 27 8.63 -4.51 -7.86
CA HIS A 27 8.49 -3.06 -7.82
C HIS A 27 9.77 -2.38 -8.33
N PHE A 28 9.81 -1.95 -9.60
CA PHE A 28 11.00 -1.29 -10.16
C PHE A 28 10.98 0.23 -9.90
N LYS A 29 11.67 0.69 -8.85
CA LYS A 29 12.02 2.11 -8.70
C LYS A 29 13.12 2.47 -9.71
N LEU A 30 12.77 3.28 -10.72
CA LEU A 30 13.65 3.62 -11.84
C LEU A 30 14.74 4.65 -11.48
N GLN A 31 14.62 5.31 -10.33
CA GLN A 31 15.52 6.37 -9.86
C GLN A 31 15.09 6.80 -8.45
N GLU A 32 15.88 7.68 -7.86
CA GLU A 32 15.66 8.27 -6.54
C GLU A 32 15.70 9.80 -6.65
N THR A 33 15.33 10.50 -5.57
CA THR A 33 15.40 11.97 -5.53
C THR A 33 16.79 12.51 -5.86
N GLU A 34 17.83 11.77 -5.50
CA GLU A 34 19.23 12.13 -5.61
C GLU A 34 19.73 12.13 -7.07
N ASN A 35 19.02 11.45 -7.98
CA ASN A 35 19.43 11.32 -9.38
C ASN A 35 18.30 11.49 -10.41
N ASP A 36 17.09 11.88 -9.99
CA ASP A 36 15.98 12.02 -10.93
C ASP A 36 16.07 13.29 -11.80
N ASP A 37 16.61 14.39 -11.27
CA ASP A 37 16.92 15.61 -11.99
C ASP A 37 18.09 16.40 -11.37
N LYS A 38 18.20 17.70 -11.70
CA LYS A 38 19.26 18.58 -11.19
C LYS A 38 19.00 19.11 -9.77
N ARG A 39 18.13 18.46 -9.00
CA ARG A 39 17.88 18.81 -7.60
C ARG A 39 18.63 17.86 -6.66
N THR A 40 19.00 18.38 -5.51
CA THR A 40 19.61 17.62 -4.40
C THR A 40 18.62 17.62 -3.24
N GLY A 41 17.48 16.97 -3.46
CA GLY A 41 16.35 16.96 -2.53
C GLY A 41 15.23 17.93 -2.89
N LYS A 42 14.23 18.00 -2.00
CA LYS A 42 12.99 18.76 -2.18
C LYS A 42 13.12 20.24 -2.59
N LYS A 43 14.18 20.94 -2.14
CA LYS A 43 14.31 22.41 -2.28
C LYS A 43 15.59 22.90 -2.92
N ASN A 44 16.58 22.03 -3.12
CA ASN A 44 17.92 22.45 -3.54
C ASN A 44 18.13 22.10 -5.00
N SER A 45 18.70 23.03 -5.77
CA SER A 45 19.23 22.75 -7.11
C SER A 45 20.74 22.59 -7.04
N GLY A 46 21.28 21.62 -7.76
CA GLY A 46 22.71 21.36 -7.90
C GLY A 46 23.08 20.91 -9.31
N ASP A 47 24.37 20.73 -9.56
CA ASP A 47 24.80 19.92 -10.69
C ASP A 47 24.87 18.48 -10.20
N VAL A 48 23.99 17.63 -10.73
CA VAL A 48 23.89 16.21 -10.37
C VAL A 48 24.38 15.41 -11.57
N PRO A 49 25.67 15.02 -11.60
CA PRO A 49 26.26 14.31 -12.73
C PRO A 49 25.55 13.00 -13.05
N GLU A 50 24.88 12.37 -12.09
CA GLU A 50 24.15 11.11 -12.24
C GLU A 50 22.76 11.33 -12.85
N SER A 51 22.17 12.51 -12.65
CA SER A 51 20.87 12.85 -13.26
C SER A 51 21.00 12.76 -14.76
N LEU A 52 20.13 12.00 -15.43
CA LEU A 52 20.23 11.73 -16.87
C LEU A 52 20.11 13.02 -17.70
N ASP A 53 19.07 13.23 -18.50
CA ASP A 53 18.93 14.47 -19.28
C ASP A 53 18.48 15.67 -18.41
N GLY A 54 19.06 15.82 -17.20
CA GLY A 54 18.65 16.78 -16.17
C GLY A 54 17.18 16.63 -15.79
N GLY A 55 16.67 15.39 -15.77
CA GLY A 55 15.27 15.06 -15.54
C GLY A 55 14.38 15.08 -16.78
N ASN A 56 14.85 15.56 -17.93
CA ASN A 56 14.06 15.49 -19.17
C ASN A 56 14.05 14.07 -19.75
N LEU A 57 13.10 13.81 -20.66
CA LEU A 57 13.09 12.62 -21.50
C LEU A 57 13.93 12.84 -22.78
N GLY A 58 15.24 12.97 -22.59
CA GLY A 58 16.21 13.07 -23.68
C GLY A 58 16.80 11.71 -24.07
N PRO A 59 17.89 11.69 -24.86
CA PRO A 59 18.51 10.46 -25.32
C PRO A 59 18.95 9.52 -24.19
N GLU A 60 19.45 10.05 -23.07
CA GLU A 60 19.97 9.23 -21.97
C GLU A 60 18.86 8.47 -21.27
N ARG A 61 17.77 9.16 -20.88
CA ARG A 61 16.61 8.57 -20.21
C ARG A 61 15.80 7.66 -21.12
N ARG A 62 15.66 8.00 -22.42
CA ARG A 62 14.98 7.11 -23.38
C ARG A 62 15.73 5.80 -23.57
N LEU A 63 17.06 5.87 -23.64
CA LEU A 63 17.89 4.67 -23.73
C LEU A 63 17.78 3.84 -22.46
N TYR A 64 17.87 4.48 -21.28
CA TYR A 64 17.70 3.81 -19.99
C TYR A 64 16.37 3.06 -19.88
N LEU A 65 15.25 3.75 -20.12
CA LEU A 65 13.92 3.16 -20.04
C LEU A 65 13.75 2.03 -21.06
N ARG A 66 14.23 2.22 -22.30
CA ARG A 66 14.15 1.19 -23.34
C ARG A 66 14.97 -0.04 -22.99
N GLU A 67 16.15 0.14 -22.41
CA GLU A 67 17.02 -0.97 -21.99
C GLU A 67 16.35 -1.78 -20.87
N LEU A 68 15.83 -1.13 -19.83
CA LEU A 68 15.17 -1.84 -18.74
C LEU A 68 13.88 -2.54 -19.18
N ILE A 69 13.05 -1.87 -19.99
CA ILE A 69 11.82 -2.48 -20.53
C ILE A 69 12.16 -3.66 -21.44
N ALA A 70 13.10 -3.51 -22.38
CA ALA A 70 13.46 -4.59 -23.30
C ALA A 70 14.05 -5.80 -22.56
N ARG A 71 14.81 -5.56 -21.48
CA ARG A 71 15.49 -6.61 -20.73
C ARG A 71 14.59 -7.30 -19.71
N PHE A 72 13.81 -6.55 -18.94
CA PHE A 72 13.08 -7.05 -17.77
C PHE A 72 11.55 -6.96 -17.91
N GLY A 73 11.04 -6.27 -18.93
CA GLY A 73 9.60 -6.12 -19.14
C GLY A 73 8.89 -7.43 -19.45
N HIS A 74 9.58 -8.56 -19.63
CA HIS A 74 8.93 -9.85 -19.85
C HIS A 74 8.48 -10.54 -18.54
N HIS A 75 8.83 -10.02 -17.37
CA HIS A 75 8.35 -10.57 -16.10
C HIS A 75 6.84 -10.27 -15.93
N PRO A 76 6.02 -11.25 -15.52
CA PRO A 76 4.56 -11.12 -15.56
C PRO A 76 3.96 -10.24 -14.46
N ALA A 77 4.69 -10.00 -13.38
CA ALA A 77 4.21 -9.30 -12.19
C ALA A 77 5.21 -8.19 -11.82
N LEU A 78 5.05 -7.02 -12.43
CA LEU A 78 5.88 -5.85 -12.15
C LEU A 78 5.10 -4.53 -12.25
N ASN A 79 5.63 -3.48 -11.62
CA ASN A 79 5.34 -2.09 -11.99
C ASN A 79 6.64 -1.36 -12.35
N TRP A 80 6.48 -0.28 -13.13
CA TRP A 80 7.47 0.76 -13.32
C TRP A 80 7.14 1.94 -12.42
N ASN A 81 7.90 2.12 -11.35
CA ASN A 81 7.82 3.31 -10.53
C ASN A 81 8.77 4.37 -11.08
N LEU A 82 8.24 5.56 -11.40
CA LEU A 82 9.02 6.65 -11.96
C LEU A 82 10.17 7.08 -11.05
N GLY A 83 10.11 6.81 -9.76
CA GLY A 83 11.20 7.01 -8.82
C GLY A 83 10.73 7.36 -7.42
N GLU A 84 11.60 7.15 -6.44
CA GLU A 84 11.39 7.53 -5.05
C GLU A 84 11.37 9.04 -4.88
N GLU A 85 10.54 9.50 -3.96
CA GLU A 85 10.33 10.91 -3.59
C GLU A 85 10.38 11.90 -4.78
N ASN A 86 9.85 11.47 -5.94
CA ASN A 86 10.20 12.02 -7.24
C ASN A 86 10.01 13.53 -7.32
N THR A 87 11.11 14.24 -7.54
CA THR A 87 11.12 15.68 -7.59
C THR A 87 10.69 16.20 -8.93
N GLN A 88 10.95 15.50 -10.04
CA GLN A 88 10.74 15.95 -11.43
C GLN A 88 9.42 16.71 -11.65
N SER A 89 9.44 17.69 -12.55
CA SER A 89 8.23 18.44 -12.90
C SER A 89 7.15 17.54 -13.49
N THR A 90 5.88 17.92 -13.34
CA THR A 90 4.75 17.20 -13.97
C THR A 90 4.96 16.95 -15.46
N LYS A 91 5.57 17.90 -16.19
CA LYS A 91 5.88 17.73 -17.61
C LYS A 91 6.88 16.59 -17.85
N GLN A 92 7.90 16.49 -17.02
CA GLN A 92 8.92 15.43 -17.11
C GLN A 92 8.33 14.07 -16.72
N GLN A 93 7.54 14.01 -15.64
CA GLN A 93 6.82 12.82 -15.21
C GLN A 93 5.90 12.30 -16.33
N LYS A 94 5.06 13.17 -16.90
CA LYS A 94 4.18 12.81 -18.04
C LYS A 94 4.96 12.29 -19.24
N ALA A 95 6.07 12.94 -19.59
CA ALA A 95 6.89 12.47 -20.69
C ALA A 95 7.42 11.04 -20.44
N MET A 96 7.91 10.74 -19.23
CA MET A 96 8.34 9.39 -18.87
C MET A 96 7.19 8.38 -18.91
N ILE A 97 6.06 8.71 -18.29
CA ILE A 97 4.83 7.89 -18.27
C ILE A 97 4.42 7.52 -19.70
N ASP A 98 4.32 8.52 -20.58
CA ASP A 98 3.87 8.31 -21.96
C ASP A 98 4.87 7.46 -22.76
N TYR A 99 6.17 7.62 -22.50
CA TYR A 99 7.20 6.81 -23.13
C TYR A 99 7.18 5.36 -22.66
N ILE A 100 7.05 5.10 -21.35
CA ILE A 100 6.94 3.75 -20.80
C ILE A 100 5.69 3.08 -21.38
N ALA A 101 4.53 3.74 -21.32
CA ALA A 101 3.27 3.21 -21.85
C ALA A 101 3.33 2.87 -23.34
N ALA A 102 4.08 3.64 -24.14
CA ALA A 102 4.27 3.39 -25.57
C ALA A 102 5.35 2.33 -25.88
N THR A 103 6.24 2.03 -24.94
CA THR A 103 7.41 1.18 -25.17
C THR A 103 7.24 -0.22 -24.56
N ASP A 104 6.57 -0.33 -23.41
CA ASP A 104 6.32 -1.60 -22.74
C ASP A 104 5.17 -2.37 -23.42
N PRO A 105 5.46 -3.49 -24.12
CA PRO A 105 4.46 -4.22 -24.89
C PRO A 105 3.45 -4.97 -24.01
N TYR A 106 3.71 -5.10 -22.71
CA TYR A 106 2.84 -5.81 -21.76
C TYR A 106 1.96 -4.86 -20.94
N HIS A 107 2.18 -3.55 -21.07
CA HIS A 107 1.40 -2.52 -20.39
C HIS A 107 1.36 -2.71 -18.86
N HIS A 108 2.52 -2.95 -18.26
CA HIS A 108 2.65 -3.03 -16.81
C HIS A 108 2.21 -1.75 -16.11
N HIS A 109 1.91 -1.87 -14.82
CA HIS A 109 1.53 -0.72 -14.02
C HIS A 109 2.63 0.34 -14.01
N ILE A 110 2.23 1.60 -14.15
CA ILE A 110 3.11 2.76 -14.03
C ILE A 110 2.66 3.54 -12.80
N VAL A 111 3.56 3.68 -11.84
CA VAL A 111 3.30 4.36 -10.55
C VAL A 111 4.37 5.42 -10.31
N VAL A 112 4.14 6.29 -9.34
CA VAL A 112 5.14 7.28 -8.90
C VAL A 112 5.07 7.39 -7.39
N HIS A 113 6.24 7.43 -6.74
CA HIS A 113 6.36 7.71 -5.31
C HIS A 113 6.57 9.20 -5.07
N THR A 114 6.10 9.72 -3.95
CA THR A 114 6.09 11.16 -3.65
C THR A 114 6.50 11.41 -2.23
N TYR A 115 7.16 12.54 -1.96
CA TYR A 115 7.23 13.07 -0.60
C TYR A 115 5.85 13.11 0.09
N PRO A 116 5.78 12.91 1.42
CA PRO A 116 4.52 12.82 2.16
C PRO A 116 3.58 14.01 1.93
N ASP A 117 4.12 15.23 1.87
CA ASP A 117 3.36 16.47 1.71
C ASP A 117 3.23 16.94 0.25
N GLN A 118 3.62 16.11 -0.71
CA GLN A 118 3.55 16.42 -2.15
C GLN A 118 2.57 15.56 -2.93
N GLN A 119 1.85 14.63 -2.29
CA GLN A 119 0.87 13.77 -2.95
C GLN A 119 -0.10 14.56 -3.85
N ASP A 120 -0.74 15.63 -3.34
CA ASP A 120 -1.66 16.45 -4.14
C ASP A 120 -0.98 17.15 -5.33
N LYS A 121 0.25 17.62 -5.13
CA LYS A 121 1.04 18.31 -6.14
C LYS A 121 1.42 17.36 -7.29
N VAL A 122 1.77 16.11 -6.98
CA VAL A 122 2.23 15.13 -7.97
C VAL A 122 1.06 14.38 -8.60
N TYR A 123 0.13 13.86 -7.81
CA TYR A 123 -0.91 12.98 -8.32
C TYR A 123 -2.06 13.72 -9.02
N ARG A 124 -2.53 14.87 -8.53
CA ARG A 124 -3.69 15.56 -9.14
C ARG A 124 -3.51 15.88 -10.63
N PRO A 125 -2.34 16.37 -11.09
CA PRO A 125 -2.10 16.64 -12.51
C PRO A 125 -1.95 15.39 -13.39
N LEU A 126 -2.00 14.19 -12.80
CA LEU A 126 -1.83 12.91 -13.48
C LEU A 126 -3.14 12.10 -13.56
N LEU A 127 -4.20 12.52 -12.85
CA LEU A 127 -5.49 11.83 -12.78
C LEU A 127 -6.22 11.71 -14.12
N GLY A 128 -6.99 10.64 -14.29
CA GLY A 128 -7.85 10.44 -15.46
C GLY A 128 -7.07 10.40 -16.77
N ASN A 129 -7.60 11.08 -17.79
CA ASN A 129 -6.95 11.18 -19.12
C ASN A 129 -5.79 12.19 -19.16
N GLN A 130 -5.38 12.75 -18.02
CA GLN A 130 -4.25 13.68 -17.99
C GLN A 130 -2.90 12.96 -18.12
N SER A 131 -2.83 11.65 -17.85
CA SER A 131 -1.62 10.85 -18.06
C SER A 131 -1.93 9.36 -18.24
N GLN A 132 -0.92 8.60 -18.68
CA GLN A 132 -1.01 7.14 -18.73
C GLN A 132 -0.73 6.44 -17.38
N LEU A 133 -0.56 7.18 -16.28
CA LEU A 133 -0.34 6.61 -14.94
C LEU A 133 -1.49 5.67 -14.57
N THR A 134 -1.17 4.52 -13.96
CA THR A 134 -2.14 3.48 -13.59
C THR A 134 -2.26 3.25 -12.09
N GLY A 135 -1.40 3.88 -11.29
CA GLY A 135 -1.36 3.65 -9.86
C GLY A 135 -0.60 4.71 -9.08
N ALA A 136 -0.68 4.62 -7.76
CA ALA A 136 0.05 5.47 -6.81
C ALA A 136 0.89 4.61 -5.86
N SER A 137 2.05 5.14 -5.48
CA SER A 137 2.98 4.59 -4.50
C SER A 137 3.01 5.53 -3.29
N LEU A 138 2.19 5.25 -2.29
CA LEU A 138 1.93 6.18 -1.20
C LEU A 138 3.01 6.14 -0.11
N GLN A 139 3.49 7.33 0.24
CA GLN A 139 4.32 7.60 1.40
C GLN A 139 3.60 8.57 2.35
N ASN A 140 3.78 8.42 3.65
CA ASN A 140 3.31 9.40 4.63
C ASN A 140 4.37 9.73 5.70
N SER A 141 3.95 10.29 6.84
CA SER A 141 4.85 10.58 7.97
C SER A 141 4.32 10.01 9.28
N SER A 142 3.25 9.21 9.22
CA SER A 142 2.52 8.69 10.37
C SER A 142 1.59 7.56 9.93
N LEU A 143 1.57 6.46 10.68
CA LEU A 143 0.75 5.28 10.39
C LEU A 143 -0.74 5.63 10.34
N GLU A 144 -1.16 6.60 11.16
CA GLU A 144 -2.55 7.03 11.33
C GLU A 144 -3.17 7.60 10.06
N THR A 145 -2.35 8.08 9.11
CA THR A 145 -2.84 8.68 7.86
C THR A 145 -2.94 7.70 6.70
N THR A 146 -2.45 6.47 6.88
CA THR A 146 -2.37 5.45 5.83
C THR A 146 -3.74 5.13 5.23
N HIS A 147 -4.74 4.89 6.08
CA HIS A 147 -6.10 4.58 5.62
C HIS A 147 -6.73 5.73 4.84
N ALA A 148 -6.83 6.93 5.44
CA ALA A 148 -7.45 8.09 4.82
C ALA A 148 -6.79 8.49 3.48
N GLN A 149 -5.46 8.39 3.37
CA GLN A 149 -4.75 8.67 2.13
C GLN A 149 -5.00 7.61 1.05
N THR A 150 -5.08 6.34 1.43
CA THR A 150 -5.47 5.26 0.51
C THR A 150 -6.85 5.54 -0.07
N VAL A 151 -7.84 5.78 0.79
CA VAL A 151 -9.23 6.09 0.39
C VAL A 151 -9.26 7.29 -0.55
N LYS A 152 -8.56 8.38 -0.20
CA LYS A 152 -8.48 9.59 -1.02
C LYS A 152 -8.05 9.29 -2.45
N TRP A 153 -6.98 8.53 -2.67
CA TRP A 153 -6.43 8.31 -4.01
C TRP A 153 -7.19 7.25 -4.81
N VAL A 154 -7.75 6.24 -4.14
CA VAL A 154 -8.69 5.30 -4.76
C VAL A 154 -9.91 6.06 -5.29
N GLN A 155 -10.55 6.88 -4.44
CA GLN A 155 -11.73 7.65 -4.83
C GLN A 155 -11.41 8.73 -5.88
N ALA A 156 -10.32 9.47 -5.73
CA ALA A 156 -9.96 10.53 -6.67
C ALA A 156 -9.68 10.00 -8.09
N SER A 157 -8.99 8.86 -8.20
CA SER A 157 -8.72 8.22 -9.50
C SER A 157 -9.99 7.67 -10.14
N GLN A 158 -10.85 7.02 -9.36
CA GLN A 158 -12.15 6.54 -9.82
C GLN A 158 -13.04 7.69 -10.30
N ALA A 159 -13.12 8.79 -9.54
CA ALA A 159 -13.90 9.97 -9.90
C ALA A 159 -13.36 10.67 -11.16
N ALA A 160 -12.06 10.56 -11.44
CA ALA A 160 -11.45 11.05 -12.67
C ALA A 160 -11.67 10.13 -13.89
N GLY A 161 -12.41 9.02 -13.73
CA GLY A 161 -12.79 8.10 -14.82
C GLY A 161 -11.70 7.08 -15.18
N LYS A 162 -10.60 7.02 -14.43
CA LYS A 162 -9.53 6.04 -14.60
C LYS A 162 -9.07 5.53 -13.23
N PRO A 163 -9.71 4.46 -12.70
CA PRO A 163 -9.33 3.88 -11.42
C PRO A 163 -7.84 3.51 -11.39
N TRP A 164 -7.19 3.79 -10.26
CA TRP A 164 -5.80 3.47 -10.02
C TRP A 164 -5.65 2.27 -9.09
N VAL A 165 -4.57 1.52 -9.29
CA VAL A 165 -4.05 0.57 -8.30
C VAL A 165 -3.23 1.38 -7.29
N VAL A 166 -3.70 1.49 -6.05
CA VAL A 166 -3.07 2.32 -5.02
C VAL A 166 -2.39 1.40 -3.99
N ALA A 167 -1.06 1.43 -3.94
CA ALA A 167 -0.26 0.72 -2.95
C ALA A 167 0.35 1.71 -1.94
N PHE A 168 0.67 1.22 -0.75
CA PHE A 168 1.30 2.01 0.32
C PHE A 168 2.71 1.49 0.60
N ASP A 169 3.71 2.03 -0.09
CA ASP A 169 5.06 1.47 -0.06
C ASP A 169 5.95 2.03 1.05
N GLU A 170 5.57 3.16 1.67
CA GLU A 170 6.33 3.73 2.78
C GLU A 170 5.42 4.39 3.82
N SER A 171 4.82 3.57 4.69
CA SER A 171 4.04 4.06 5.84
C SER A 171 4.93 4.35 7.04
N GLY A 172 4.61 5.43 7.77
CA GLY A 172 5.39 5.91 8.90
C GLY A 172 6.29 7.08 8.50
N SER A 173 7.25 7.41 9.34
CA SER A 173 8.25 8.46 9.08
C SER A 173 9.58 7.85 8.64
N ALA A 174 10.49 8.64 8.08
CA ALA A 174 11.86 8.18 7.80
C ALA A 174 12.58 7.62 9.05
N ALA A 175 12.27 8.14 10.24
CA ALA A 175 12.82 7.60 11.48
C ALA A 175 12.20 6.25 11.86
N HIS A 176 10.92 6.05 11.55
CA HIS A 176 10.10 4.95 12.06
C HIS A 176 9.14 4.44 10.99
N GLY A 177 9.27 3.18 10.60
CA GLY A 177 8.35 2.48 9.71
C GLY A 177 7.90 1.17 10.35
N GLN A 178 8.10 0.05 9.68
CA GLN A 178 7.93 -1.25 10.31
C GLN A 178 9.00 -1.46 11.40
N CYS A 179 8.55 -1.52 12.64
CA CYS A 179 9.42 -1.78 13.78
C CYS A 179 9.80 -3.27 13.88
N PRO A 180 10.88 -3.60 14.61
CA PRO A 180 11.21 -4.98 14.92
C PRO A 180 10.11 -5.67 15.76
N ASP A 181 10.19 -6.99 15.82
CA ASP A 181 9.40 -7.81 16.72
C ASP A 181 9.83 -7.58 18.19
N PRO A 182 8.88 -7.52 19.15
CA PRO A 182 9.18 -7.48 20.57
C PRO A 182 10.16 -8.59 20.97
N GLY A 183 11.22 -8.21 21.67
CA GLY A 183 12.31 -9.08 22.11
C GLY A 183 13.47 -9.21 21.12
N TYR A 184 13.31 -8.84 19.85
CA TYR A 184 14.43 -8.84 18.89
C TYR A 184 15.50 -7.84 19.34
N ASN A 185 16.69 -8.34 19.70
CA ASN A 185 17.76 -7.56 20.33
C ASN A 185 17.30 -6.70 21.53
N GLY A 186 16.27 -7.16 22.25
CA GLY A 186 15.70 -6.42 23.38
C GLY A 186 14.76 -5.28 22.99
N PHE A 187 14.32 -5.20 21.73
CA PHE A 187 13.31 -4.23 21.31
C PHE A 187 12.01 -4.40 22.12
N ASP A 188 11.50 -3.33 22.70
CA ASP A 188 10.32 -3.31 23.57
C ASP A 188 9.29 -2.24 23.15
N GLY A 189 9.44 -1.69 21.94
CA GLY A 189 8.63 -0.59 21.41
C GLY A 189 9.31 0.78 21.49
N HIS A 190 10.50 0.88 22.11
CA HIS A 190 11.29 2.11 22.13
C HIS A 190 12.32 2.17 20.99
N ASP A 191 12.56 3.38 20.50
CA ASP A 191 13.61 3.65 19.51
C ASP A 191 15.01 3.75 20.16
N ARG A 192 16.04 4.01 19.34
CA ARG A 192 17.42 4.19 19.81
C ARG A 192 17.64 5.39 20.73
N THR A 193 16.70 6.33 20.79
CA THR A 193 16.73 7.46 21.73
C THR A 193 16.07 7.13 23.07
N GLY A 194 15.42 5.96 23.16
CA GLY A 194 14.64 5.53 24.32
C GLY A 194 13.23 6.11 24.34
N ALA A 195 12.73 6.66 23.23
CA ALA A 195 11.36 7.15 23.11
C ALA A 195 10.43 5.99 22.72
N PHE A 196 9.32 5.82 23.43
CA PHE A 196 8.30 4.85 23.02
C PHE A 196 7.67 5.32 21.71
N VAL A 197 7.62 4.44 20.71
CA VAL A 197 7.06 4.76 19.40
C VAL A 197 5.76 4.00 19.18
N TYR A 198 5.86 2.70 18.92
CA TYR A 198 4.76 1.75 18.75
C TYR A 198 5.32 0.33 18.60
N THR A 199 4.44 -0.66 18.51
CA THR A 199 4.78 -2.05 18.23
C THR A 199 4.29 -2.47 16.84
N LEU A 200 4.63 -3.69 16.40
CA LEU A 200 4.14 -4.22 15.13
C LEU A 200 2.61 -4.32 15.07
N HIS A 201 1.92 -4.30 16.22
CA HIS A 201 0.47 -4.35 16.28
C HIS A 201 -0.17 -3.06 15.75
N GLU A 202 0.41 -1.91 16.04
CA GLU A 202 -0.04 -0.63 15.46
C GLU A 202 0.18 -0.62 13.94
N VAL A 203 1.32 -1.14 13.46
CA VAL A 203 1.58 -1.25 12.01
C VAL A 203 0.60 -2.20 11.32
N ARG A 204 0.31 -3.37 11.91
CA ARG A 204 -0.73 -4.29 11.40
C ARG A 204 -2.08 -3.57 11.29
N LYS A 205 -2.49 -2.87 12.33
CA LYS A 205 -3.81 -2.21 12.41
C LYS A 205 -3.96 -1.04 11.45
N LEU A 206 -2.97 -0.15 11.44
CA LEU A 206 -3.06 1.15 10.78
C LEU A 206 -2.48 1.14 9.37
N THR A 207 -1.44 0.34 9.11
CA THR A 207 -0.87 0.20 7.77
C THR A 207 -1.49 -0.95 7.00
N LEU A 208 -1.32 -2.21 7.45
CA LEU A 208 -1.75 -3.37 6.65
C LEU A 208 -3.27 -3.37 6.45
N TRP A 209 -4.03 -3.44 7.55
CA TRP A 209 -5.49 -3.41 7.46
C TRP A 209 -6.03 -2.04 7.05
N GLY A 210 -5.38 -0.95 7.47
CA GLY A 210 -5.76 0.40 7.01
C GLY A 210 -5.70 0.54 5.49
N THR A 211 -4.65 0.03 4.85
CA THR A 211 -4.53 0.07 3.38
C THR A 211 -5.56 -0.83 2.70
N LEU A 212 -5.68 -2.09 3.14
CA LEU A 212 -6.61 -3.05 2.54
C LEU A 212 -8.06 -2.57 2.66
N MET A 213 -8.46 -2.07 3.83
CA MET A 213 -9.81 -1.56 4.07
C MET A 213 -10.08 -0.21 3.40
N GLY A 214 -9.03 0.51 3.00
CA GLY A 214 -9.14 1.69 2.15
C GLY A 214 -9.39 1.37 0.66
N GLY A 215 -9.36 0.09 0.28
CA GLY A 215 -9.42 -0.37 -1.10
C GLY A 215 -8.07 -0.37 -1.82
N GLY A 216 -6.97 -0.28 -1.06
CA GLY A 216 -5.61 -0.32 -1.60
C GLY A 216 -5.12 -1.73 -1.93
N ALA A 217 -4.15 -1.83 -2.83
CA ALA A 217 -3.60 -3.09 -3.34
C ALA A 217 -2.65 -3.81 -2.37
N GLY A 218 -2.31 -3.20 -1.24
CA GLY A 218 -1.38 -3.72 -0.24
C GLY A 218 -0.35 -2.67 0.18
N CYS A 219 0.56 -3.09 1.06
CA CYS A 219 1.63 -2.23 1.59
C CYS A 219 3.01 -2.86 1.44
N GLU A 220 4.04 -2.01 1.44
CA GLU A 220 5.45 -2.39 1.59
C GLU A 220 5.97 -1.83 2.91
N TYR A 221 6.89 -2.57 3.53
CA TYR A 221 7.41 -2.22 4.85
C TYR A 221 8.77 -1.55 4.75
N TYR A 222 8.78 -0.24 4.97
CA TYR A 222 10.00 0.53 5.16
C TYR A 222 10.61 0.31 6.55
N PHE A 223 11.93 0.10 6.62
CA PHE A 223 12.65 -0.11 7.89
C PHE A 223 13.37 1.17 8.31
N GLY A 224 12.74 1.94 9.20
CA GLY A 224 13.20 3.28 9.59
C GLY A 224 14.54 3.34 10.36
N TYR A 225 15.22 4.48 10.21
CA TYR A 225 16.59 4.70 10.70
C TYR A 225 16.81 4.48 12.20
N GLN A 226 15.77 4.69 13.02
CA GLN A 226 15.86 4.57 14.47
C GLN A 226 15.65 3.14 14.99
N PHE A 227 15.42 2.18 14.11
CA PHE A 227 15.33 0.76 14.46
C PHE A 227 16.56 -0.04 14.02
N ASP A 228 16.73 -1.21 14.63
CA ASP A 228 17.69 -2.20 14.17
C ASP A 228 17.31 -2.76 12.79
N GLN A 229 18.29 -3.24 12.04
CA GLN A 229 18.10 -3.74 10.66
C GLN A 229 17.32 -2.73 9.81
N ASN A 230 17.76 -1.46 9.79
CA ASN A 230 17.13 -0.42 8.97
C ASN A 230 17.44 -0.58 7.48
N ASP A 231 16.77 0.21 6.64
CA ASP A 231 16.89 0.25 5.18
C ASP A 231 18.33 0.22 4.62
N ILE A 232 19.30 0.83 5.30
CA ILE A 232 20.71 0.89 4.85
C ILE A 232 21.53 -0.31 5.32
N VAL A 233 21.21 -0.90 6.48
CA VAL A 233 22.08 -1.89 7.15
C VAL A 233 21.41 -3.24 7.42
N CYS A 234 20.25 -3.49 6.81
CA CYS A 234 19.49 -4.72 7.03
C CYS A 234 20.23 -5.95 6.48
N GLU A 235 20.67 -6.81 7.40
CA GLU A 235 21.28 -8.11 7.14
C GLU A 235 20.46 -9.28 7.73
N ASP A 236 19.43 -8.98 8.53
CA ASP A 236 18.56 -9.98 9.16
C ASP A 236 17.07 -9.63 9.11
N TRP A 237 16.37 -10.25 8.16
CA TRP A 237 14.93 -10.12 7.95
C TRP A 237 14.08 -10.77 9.06
N ARG A 238 14.66 -11.60 9.94
CA ARG A 238 13.95 -12.16 11.11
C ARG A 238 13.65 -11.13 12.17
N SER A 239 14.25 -9.95 12.08
CA SER A 239 13.88 -8.83 12.94
C SER A 239 12.40 -8.45 12.87
N ARG A 240 11.69 -8.82 11.79
CA ARG A 240 10.26 -8.55 11.54
C ARG A 240 9.47 -9.83 11.25
N ASP A 241 9.88 -10.98 11.78
CA ASP A 241 9.32 -12.29 11.42
C ASP A 241 7.78 -12.34 11.50
N GLN A 242 7.20 -11.86 12.61
CA GLN A 242 5.75 -11.82 12.82
C GLN A 242 5.01 -10.91 11.84
N SER A 243 5.67 -9.87 11.31
CA SER A 243 5.04 -8.96 10.35
C SER A 243 4.76 -9.67 9.02
N TRP A 244 5.62 -10.62 8.62
CA TRP A 244 5.40 -11.47 7.45
C TRP A 244 4.24 -12.44 7.66
N ASP A 245 4.07 -12.95 8.87
CA ASP A 245 2.91 -13.77 9.23
C ASP A 245 1.61 -12.97 9.11
N TYR A 246 1.58 -11.71 9.56
CA TYR A 246 0.38 -10.87 9.39
C TYR A 246 0.04 -10.61 7.93
N CYS A 247 1.05 -10.41 7.06
CA CYS A 247 0.82 -10.32 5.61
C CYS A 247 0.21 -11.62 5.07
N ARG A 248 0.77 -12.77 5.44
CA ARG A 248 0.23 -14.08 5.03
C ARG A 248 -1.21 -14.26 5.52
N ILE A 249 -1.49 -13.98 6.78
CA ILE A 249 -2.81 -14.09 7.41
C ILE A 249 -3.84 -13.23 6.66
N ALA A 250 -3.49 -11.98 6.32
CA ALA A 250 -4.38 -11.11 5.55
C ALA A 250 -4.65 -11.67 4.14
N ILE A 251 -3.61 -12.08 3.40
CA ILE A 251 -3.77 -12.63 2.05
C ILE A 251 -4.62 -13.93 2.07
N GLU A 252 -4.35 -14.81 3.03
CA GLU A 252 -5.10 -16.05 3.24
C GLU A 252 -6.56 -15.77 3.56
N PHE A 253 -6.85 -14.78 4.42
CA PHE A 253 -8.23 -14.37 4.70
C PHE A 253 -9.01 -14.02 3.42
N PHE A 254 -8.48 -13.14 2.58
CA PHE A 254 -9.18 -12.72 1.36
C PHE A 254 -9.40 -13.90 0.40
N ARG A 255 -8.38 -14.75 0.25
CA ARG A 255 -8.42 -15.91 -0.66
C ARG A 255 -9.35 -17.02 -0.17
N GLU A 256 -9.22 -17.44 1.08
CA GLU A 256 -9.91 -18.62 1.64
C GLU A 256 -11.37 -18.34 1.96
N ASN A 257 -11.74 -17.07 2.10
CA ASN A 257 -13.12 -16.65 2.33
C ASN A 257 -13.77 -16.09 1.06
N ASP A 258 -13.19 -16.30 -0.13
CA ASP A 258 -13.74 -15.85 -1.42
C ASP A 258 -14.24 -14.39 -1.37
N ILE A 259 -13.41 -13.50 -0.82
CA ILE A 259 -13.77 -12.08 -0.70
C ILE A 259 -13.66 -11.43 -2.08
N PRO A 260 -14.72 -10.78 -2.60
CA PRO A 260 -14.73 -10.18 -3.94
C PRO A 260 -14.02 -8.82 -3.94
N PHE A 261 -12.79 -8.75 -3.44
CA PHE A 261 -12.07 -7.51 -3.13
C PHE A 261 -12.11 -6.47 -4.26
N GLN A 262 -11.90 -6.93 -5.50
CA GLN A 262 -11.92 -6.11 -6.72
C GLN A 262 -13.26 -5.42 -7.02
N ASN A 263 -14.36 -5.92 -6.45
CA ASN A 263 -15.71 -5.36 -6.60
C ASN A 263 -16.13 -4.54 -5.36
N MET A 264 -15.28 -4.44 -4.34
CA MET A 264 -15.58 -3.73 -3.11
C MET A 264 -15.06 -2.29 -3.18
N ARG A 265 -15.67 -1.44 -2.35
CA ARG A 265 -15.25 -0.05 -2.15
C ARG A 265 -15.27 0.30 -0.66
N ASN A 266 -14.51 1.31 -0.28
CA ASN A 266 -14.60 1.89 1.06
C ASN A 266 -16.01 2.45 1.30
N LEU A 267 -16.54 2.23 2.51
CA LEU A 267 -17.89 2.55 2.96
C LEU A 267 -17.88 2.99 4.44
N ASP A 268 -16.83 3.66 4.90
CA ASP A 268 -16.66 4.04 6.31
C ASP A 268 -17.82 4.89 6.84
N GLU A 269 -18.49 5.64 5.97
CA GLU A 269 -19.68 6.41 6.33
C GLU A 269 -20.80 5.53 6.90
N LEU A 270 -20.88 4.25 6.49
CA LEU A 270 -21.89 3.31 6.98
C LEU A 270 -21.64 2.86 8.42
N ILE A 271 -20.44 3.07 8.96
CA ILE A 271 -20.12 2.85 10.37
C ILE A 271 -19.93 4.16 11.14
N GLY A 272 -20.46 5.27 10.60
CA GLY A 272 -20.37 6.58 11.22
C GLY A 272 -18.99 7.22 11.17
N ASN A 273 -18.14 6.84 10.20
CA ASN A 273 -16.79 7.34 10.05
C ASN A 273 -16.55 8.05 8.69
N PRO A 274 -17.31 9.11 8.34
CA PRO A 274 -17.17 9.80 7.05
C PRO A 274 -15.84 10.57 6.90
N GLU A 275 -15.07 10.72 7.98
CA GLU A 275 -13.77 11.41 8.00
C GLU A 275 -12.59 10.42 7.87
N HIS A 276 -12.87 9.11 7.71
CA HIS A 276 -11.88 8.06 7.51
C HIS A 276 -10.84 7.98 8.64
N HIS A 277 -11.27 8.22 9.88
CA HIS A 277 -10.43 8.09 11.08
C HIS A 277 -10.19 6.62 11.46
N ASN A 278 -9.28 6.38 12.41
CA ASN A 278 -8.87 5.02 12.79
C ASN A 278 -9.76 4.36 13.87
N SER A 279 -11.01 4.82 14.03
CA SER A 279 -11.99 4.20 14.95
C SER A 279 -12.54 2.88 14.42
N GLY A 280 -12.55 2.71 13.10
CA GLY A 280 -12.95 1.50 12.38
C GLY A 280 -13.00 1.78 10.89
N TYR A 281 -12.85 0.72 10.08
CA TYR A 281 -12.90 0.82 8.63
C TYR A 281 -13.97 -0.10 8.08
N CYS A 282 -14.68 0.33 7.05
CA CYS A 282 -15.67 -0.47 6.33
C CYS A 282 -15.31 -0.55 4.85
N LEU A 283 -15.23 -1.77 4.35
CA LEU A 283 -15.05 -2.09 2.94
C LEU A 283 -16.19 -3.01 2.53
N GLY A 284 -16.90 -2.73 1.43
CA GLY A 284 -18.05 -3.55 1.07
C GLY A 284 -18.41 -3.52 -0.40
N ASN A 285 -19.09 -4.58 -0.81
CA ASN A 285 -19.97 -4.62 -1.97
C ASN A 285 -21.38 -4.88 -1.41
N PRO A 286 -22.27 -3.86 -1.32
CA PRO A 286 -23.59 -4.01 -0.70
C PRO A 286 -24.42 -5.20 -1.19
N ALA A 287 -24.23 -5.62 -2.44
CA ALA A 287 -24.94 -6.76 -3.00
C ALA A 287 -24.45 -8.14 -2.49
N GLU A 288 -23.28 -8.21 -1.84
CA GLU A 288 -22.61 -9.47 -1.50
C GLU A 288 -22.16 -9.53 -0.04
N CYS A 289 -21.29 -8.59 0.39
CA CYS A 289 -20.72 -8.61 1.73
C CYS A 289 -20.14 -7.26 2.18
N TYR A 290 -20.05 -7.11 3.50
CA TYR A 290 -19.32 -6.05 4.18
C TYR A 290 -18.20 -6.63 5.04
N LEU A 291 -17.09 -5.92 5.06
CA LEU A 291 -15.98 -6.12 5.98
C LEU A 291 -15.89 -4.90 6.88
N ILE A 292 -15.79 -5.12 8.20
CA ILE A 292 -15.62 -4.05 9.18
C ILE A 292 -14.43 -4.37 10.06
N TYR A 293 -13.34 -3.62 9.90
CA TYR A 293 -12.15 -3.77 10.73
C TYR A 293 -12.22 -2.82 11.91
N LEU A 294 -12.02 -3.34 13.12
CA LEU A 294 -12.07 -2.59 14.38
C LEU A 294 -10.68 -2.62 15.03
N PRO A 295 -9.81 -1.60 14.81
CA PRO A 295 -8.44 -1.60 15.34
C PRO A 295 -8.32 -1.73 16.86
N ALA A 296 -9.32 -1.23 17.60
CA ALA A 296 -9.40 -1.28 19.05
C ALA A 296 -10.26 -2.46 19.58
N GLY A 297 -10.88 -3.24 18.69
CA GLY A 297 -11.85 -4.27 19.05
C GLY A 297 -13.24 -3.72 19.36
N GLY A 298 -14.01 -4.49 20.13
CA GLY A 298 -15.36 -4.15 20.57
C GLY A 298 -16.41 -4.34 19.47
N SER A 299 -17.42 -3.48 19.50
CA SER A 299 -18.56 -3.47 18.59
C SER A 299 -18.68 -2.15 17.84
N THR A 300 -19.45 -2.17 16.75
CA THR A 300 -19.90 -0.95 16.06
C THR A 300 -21.34 -1.13 15.54
N VAL A 301 -21.88 -0.06 14.98
CA VAL A 301 -23.16 -0.04 14.29
C VAL A 301 -22.92 0.12 12.79
N LEU A 302 -23.57 -0.72 11.99
CA LEU A 302 -23.60 -0.62 10.53
C LEU A 302 -24.97 -0.07 10.09
N ASP A 303 -24.97 0.98 9.27
CA ASP A 303 -26.15 1.50 8.60
C ASP A 303 -26.51 0.61 7.41
N LEU A 304 -27.56 -0.19 7.59
CA LEU A 304 -28.21 -0.98 6.54
C LEU A 304 -29.60 -0.44 6.22
N SER A 305 -29.88 0.84 6.47
CA SER A 305 -31.21 1.44 6.26
C SER A 305 -31.69 1.34 4.81
N GLN A 306 -30.77 1.27 3.85
CA GLN A 306 -31.05 1.16 2.41
C GLN A 306 -30.95 -0.28 1.86
N ASP A 307 -30.71 -1.26 2.72
CA ASP A 307 -30.58 -2.67 2.34
C ASP A 307 -31.56 -3.52 3.14
N SER A 308 -32.44 -4.28 2.49
CA SER A 308 -33.41 -5.14 3.15
C SER A 308 -32.93 -6.58 3.35
N SER A 309 -31.69 -6.90 2.97
CA SER A 309 -31.13 -8.24 3.02
C SER A 309 -30.90 -8.71 4.45
N VAL A 310 -30.83 -10.03 4.61
CA VAL A 310 -30.41 -10.68 5.85
C VAL A 310 -28.94 -11.01 5.71
N PHE A 311 -28.14 -10.73 6.74
CA PHE A 311 -26.71 -10.98 6.74
C PHE A 311 -26.30 -11.93 7.86
N ASN A 312 -25.50 -12.94 7.56
CA ASN A 312 -24.74 -13.67 8.57
C ASN A 312 -23.57 -12.81 9.04
N VAL A 313 -23.31 -12.81 10.34
CA VAL A 313 -22.23 -12.04 10.99
C VAL A 313 -21.21 -13.00 11.58
N GLN A 314 -19.95 -12.86 11.18
CA GLN A 314 -18.84 -13.66 11.67
C GLN A 314 -17.60 -12.80 11.93
N TRP A 315 -16.66 -13.33 12.69
CA TRP A 315 -15.48 -12.62 13.17
C TRP A 315 -14.20 -13.35 12.77
N PHE A 316 -13.26 -12.61 12.19
CA PHE A 316 -11.93 -13.10 11.83
C PHE A 316 -10.88 -12.48 12.76
N ASN A 317 -9.96 -13.30 13.26
CA ASN A 317 -8.87 -12.86 14.11
C ASN A 317 -7.65 -12.47 13.24
N PRO A 318 -7.36 -11.17 13.05
CA PRO A 318 -6.26 -10.71 12.20
C PRO A 318 -4.86 -10.98 12.79
N ARG A 319 -4.77 -11.41 14.07
CA ARG A 319 -3.50 -11.70 14.73
C ARG A 319 -3.03 -13.13 14.49
N ASP A 320 -3.97 -14.07 14.55
CA ASP A 320 -3.68 -15.50 14.55
C ASP A 320 -4.17 -16.20 13.26
N GLY A 321 -5.05 -15.54 12.50
CA GLY A 321 -5.73 -16.13 11.36
C GLY A 321 -6.74 -17.21 11.74
N GLY A 322 -6.91 -18.20 10.86
CA GLY A 322 -7.80 -19.33 11.05
C GLY A 322 -9.25 -19.08 10.59
N PRO A 323 -10.18 -19.99 10.94
CA PRO A 323 -11.56 -19.92 10.46
C PRO A 323 -12.34 -18.74 11.06
N LEU A 324 -13.39 -18.33 10.35
CA LEU A 324 -14.38 -17.39 10.87
C LEU A 324 -15.09 -17.94 12.11
N GLN A 325 -15.32 -17.06 13.09
CA GLN A 325 -15.89 -17.41 14.40
C GLN A 325 -17.22 -16.70 14.64
N SER A 326 -18.07 -17.29 15.47
CA SER A 326 -19.34 -16.67 15.89
C SER A 326 -19.11 -15.69 17.03
N GLY A 327 -19.62 -14.46 16.88
CA GLY A 327 -19.70 -13.49 17.97
C GLY A 327 -21.03 -13.56 18.72
N SER A 328 -21.34 -12.53 19.52
CA SER A 328 -22.62 -12.46 20.25
C SER A 328 -23.84 -12.27 19.35
N VAL A 329 -23.63 -11.73 18.14
CA VAL A 329 -24.63 -11.61 17.07
C VAL A 329 -24.16 -12.48 15.90
N GLN A 330 -25.06 -13.34 15.40
CA GLN A 330 -24.77 -14.24 14.28
C GLN A 330 -25.53 -13.87 13.01
N GLN A 331 -26.60 -13.08 13.13
CA GLN A 331 -27.39 -12.64 12.00
C GLN A 331 -28.01 -11.28 12.29
N VAL A 332 -28.07 -10.43 11.28
CA VAL A 332 -28.76 -9.14 11.30
C VAL A 332 -29.66 -9.04 10.07
N THR A 333 -30.77 -8.31 10.20
CA THR A 333 -31.62 -7.94 9.08
C THR A 333 -31.46 -6.44 8.86
N GLY A 334 -31.28 -6.02 7.61
CA GLY A 334 -31.18 -4.60 7.29
C GLY A 334 -32.52 -3.85 7.42
N SER A 335 -32.68 -2.74 6.72
CA SER A 335 -33.74 -1.72 6.86
C SER A 335 -33.60 -0.82 8.08
N SER A 336 -32.52 -0.94 8.84
CA SER A 336 -32.17 -0.08 9.95
C SER A 336 -30.67 -0.11 10.23
N ASN A 337 -30.24 0.72 11.18
CA ASN A 337 -28.95 0.56 11.82
C ASN A 337 -28.92 -0.72 12.64
N VAL A 338 -27.85 -1.50 12.53
CA VAL A 338 -27.69 -2.79 13.23
C VAL A 338 -26.36 -2.82 13.97
N SER A 339 -26.34 -3.40 15.18
CA SER A 339 -25.07 -3.70 15.85
C SER A 339 -24.48 -4.99 15.29
N VAL A 340 -23.15 -5.00 15.11
CA VAL A 340 -22.42 -6.22 14.71
C VAL A 340 -22.18 -7.19 15.87
N GLY A 341 -22.55 -6.81 17.10
CA GLY A 341 -22.30 -7.59 18.31
C GLY A 341 -20.86 -7.48 18.82
N GLU A 342 -20.52 -8.34 19.77
CA GLU A 342 -19.20 -8.43 20.41
C GLU A 342 -18.40 -9.60 19.83
N PRO A 343 -17.05 -9.48 19.77
CA PRO A 343 -16.19 -10.56 19.30
C PRO A 343 -16.24 -11.78 20.23
N PRO A 344 -15.84 -12.97 19.74
CA PRO A 344 -15.84 -14.21 20.52
C PRO A 344 -14.91 -14.17 21.74
N SER A 345 -13.84 -13.37 21.68
CA SER A 345 -12.85 -13.21 22.75
C SER A 345 -12.05 -11.91 22.57
N TYR A 346 -11.27 -11.53 23.59
CA TYR A 346 -10.38 -10.37 23.57
C TYR A 346 -11.04 -9.10 23.01
N PRO A 347 -12.09 -8.57 23.67
CA PRO A 347 -12.88 -7.45 23.14
C PRO A 347 -12.10 -6.14 23.01
N GLN A 348 -10.89 -6.05 23.57
CA GLN A 348 -10.00 -4.89 23.47
C GLN A 348 -8.87 -5.10 22.44
N SER A 349 -8.98 -6.12 21.59
CA SER A 349 -8.02 -6.45 20.55
C SER A 349 -8.68 -6.37 19.18
N ASP A 350 -7.90 -6.17 18.11
CA ASP A 350 -8.42 -5.91 16.78
C ASP A 350 -9.22 -7.08 16.19
N TRP A 351 -10.33 -6.81 15.52
CA TRP A 351 -11.11 -7.84 14.83
C TRP A 351 -11.59 -7.37 13.48
N LEU A 352 -11.76 -8.30 12.56
CA LEU A 352 -12.46 -8.08 11.31
C LEU A 352 -13.82 -8.78 11.36
N VAL A 353 -14.89 -8.00 11.27
CA VAL A 353 -16.24 -8.52 11.11
C VAL A 353 -16.52 -8.75 9.64
N VAL A 354 -17.11 -9.91 9.32
CA VAL A 354 -17.56 -10.29 7.98
C VAL A 354 -19.08 -10.42 8.02
N LEU A 355 -19.77 -9.60 7.24
CA LEU A 355 -21.20 -9.70 7.01
C LEU A 355 -21.45 -10.21 5.59
N ARG A 356 -22.19 -11.31 5.43
CA ARG A 356 -22.54 -11.86 4.11
C ARG A 356 -24.04 -12.02 3.94
N VAL A 357 -24.54 -11.63 2.77
CA VAL A 357 -25.94 -11.85 2.41
C VAL A 357 -26.28 -13.35 2.53
N VAL A 358 -27.38 -13.65 3.20
CA VAL A 358 -27.98 -14.98 3.22
C VAL A 358 -28.73 -15.16 1.90
N GLN A 359 -28.25 -16.10 1.08
CA GLN A 359 -28.91 -16.46 -0.18
C GLN A 359 -30.20 -17.25 0.04
#